data_AF-A0A0Q7SME6-F1
#
_entry.id   AF-A0A0Q7SME6-F1
#
_cell.length_a   1.000
_cell.length_b   1.000
_cell.length_c   1.000
_cell.angle_alpha   90.00
_cell.angle_beta   90.00
_cell.angle_gamma   90.00
#
_symmetry.space_group_name_H-M   'P 1'
#
loop_
_entity.id
_entity.type
_entity.pdbx_description
1 polymer ?
#
loop_
_entity_poly.entity_id
_entity_poly.type
_entity_poly.pdbx_seq_one_letter_code
_entity_poly.pdbx_strand_id
1 'polypeptide(L)'
;MIQSARPDPGPAAPPDPGDRPALAAWHAGWAVAAALLALGGRWIGGVDGPVFYGVLAMVIPGLTGLGLLRRDGAGERMMLLGVWGLAAFLSAALSGGLTGPLTGFVFLPLAAGIALGGPRPVQAGALAVGLAAVAGLLSAWWGGPGPHLPALAAISALLTAGAAALAVRLSWRQRERRLETAEADAARIETLLAAQPGLMLILEPSGRDGPGRRRLWRAARLSAGGSAVRERPGRGGARARSPPPARGHGTGHGRAGGRGRVRASSGP
;
A
#
# COMPACT_ATOMS: atom_id res chain seq x y z
N MET A 1 19.16 38.47 23.27
CA MET A 1 18.57 37.69 22.16
C MET A 1 19.15 36.27 22.28
N ILE A 2 18.42 35.34 22.91
CA ILE A 2 18.90 33.96 23.05
C ILE A 2 18.39 33.20 21.82
N GLN A 3 19.32 32.86 20.94
CA GLN A 3 19.08 32.08 19.74
C GLN A 3 18.80 30.64 20.19
N SER A 4 17.52 30.27 20.25
CA SER A 4 17.09 28.90 20.52
C SER A 4 17.52 28.03 19.34
N ALA A 5 18.65 27.35 19.51
CA ALA A 5 19.09 26.30 18.60
C ALA A 5 17.98 25.24 18.54
N ARG A 6 17.31 25.16 17.39
CA ARG A 6 16.41 24.05 17.08
C ARG A 6 17.29 22.80 17.15
N PRO A 7 16.94 21.78 17.95
CA PRO A 7 17.64 20.51 17.87
C PRO A 7 17.51 20.04 16.43
N ASP A 8 18.65 19.82 15.76
CA ASP A 8 18.63 19.16 14.47
C ASP A 8 17.87 17.84 14.65
N PRO A 9 16.90 17.51 13.78
CA PRO A 9 16.26 16.21 13.84
C PRO A 9 17.37 15.17 13.69
N GLY A 10 17.67 14.48 14.80
CA GLY A 10 18.70 13.45 14.83
C GLY A 10 18.49 12.47 13.67
N PRO A 11 19.57 11.92 13.10
CA PRO A 11 19.47 11.01 11.97
C PRO A 11 18.47 9.91 12.30
N ALA A 12 17.45 9.77 11.44
CA ALA A 12 16.43 8.73 11.57
C ALA A 12 17.15 7.40 11.81
N ALA A 13 16.82 6.74 12.93
CA ALA A 13 17.48 5.51 13.35
C ALA A 13 17.59 4.55 12.15
N PRO A 14 18.78 3.98 11.90
CA PRO A 14 18.98 3.09 10.77
C PRO A 14 17.99 1.92 10.85
N PRO A 15 17.47 1.44 9.71
CA PRO A 15 16.56 0.31 9.70
C PRO A 15 17.21 -0.90 10.38
N ASP A 16 16.46 -1.52 11.29
CA ASP A 16 16.88 -2.69 12.04
C ASP A 16 17.34 -3.80 11.08
N PRO A 17 18.56 -4.34 11.23
CA PRO A 17 19.06 -5.45 10.40
C PRO A 17 18.12 -6.66 10.35
N GLY A 18 17.21 -6.84 11.33
CA GLY A 18 16.26 -7.94 11.41
C GLY A 18 15.19 -8.02 10.30
N ASP A 19 14.96 -6.94 9.54
CA ASP A 19 13.89 -6.91 8.51
C ASP A 19 14.38 -7.26 7.09
N ARG A 20 15.69 -7.18 6.85
CA ARG A 20 16.34 -7.46 5.56
C ARG A 20 16.06 -8.87 5.01
N PRO A 21 16.19 -9.97 5.79
CA PRO A 21 15.97 -11.32 5.26
C PRO A 21 14.51 -11.56 4.88
N ALA A 22 13.56 -11.02 5.63
CA ALA A 22 12.13 -11.16 5.32
C ALA A 22 11.75 -10.42 4.04
N LEU A 23 12.30 -9.22 3.84
CA LEU A 23 12.11 -8.44 2.62
C LEU A 23 12.78 -9.11 1.40
N ALA A 24 14.00 -9.61 1.56
CA ALA A 24 14.68 -10.37 0.51
C ALA A 24 13.90 -11.65 0.13
N ALA A 25 13.33 -12.36 1.12
CA ALA A 25 12.49 -13.52 0.87
C ALA A 25 11.20 -13.17 0.12
N TRP A 26 10.60 -12.00 0.38
CA TRP A 26 9.46 -11.50 -0.40
C TRP A 26 9.83 -11.27 -1.87
N HIS A 27 10.98 -10.64 -2.13
CA HIS A 27 11.49 -10.44 -3.49
C HIS A 27 11.89 -11.74 -4.19
N ALA A 28 12.51 -12.68 -3.47
CA ALA A 28 12.84 -14.01 -3.96
C ALA A 28 11.58 -14.78 -4.36
N GLY A 29 10.57 -14.80 -3.47
CA GLY A 29 9.29 -15.44 -3.71
C GLY A 29 8.59 -14.88 -4.94
N TRP A 30 8.64 -13.55 -5.12
CA TRP A 30 8.13 -12.92 -6.34
C TRP A 30 8.89 -13.33 -7.59
N ALA A 31 10.23 -13.29 -7.57
CA ALA A 31 11.05 -13.69 -8.72
C ALA A 31 10.74 -15.12 -9.18
N VAL A 32 10.64 -16.04 -8.22
CA VAL A 32 10.28 -17.44 -8.48
C VAL A 32 8.87 -17.55 -9.05
N ALA A 33 7.88 -16.87 -8.45
CA ALA A 33 6.50 -16.89 -8.95
C ALA A 33 6.38 -16.35 -10.38
N ALA A 34 7.05 -15.23 -10.69
CA ALA A 34 7.06 -14.65 -12.03
C ALA A 34 7.77 -15.54 -13.04
N ALA A 35 8.91 -16.15 -12.66
CA ALA A 35 9.64 -17.09 -13.52
C ALA A 35 8.83 -18.35 -13.81
N LEU A 36 8.16 -18.92 -12.79
CA LEU A 36 7.27 -20.06 -12.96
C LEU A 36 6.05 -19.72 -13.82
N LEU A 37 5.48 -18.52 -13.68
CA LEU A 37 4.38 -18.08 -14.54
C LEU A 37 4.83 -17.95 -16.00
N ALA A 38 5.99 -17.35 -16.25
CA ALA A 38 6.55 -17.21 -17.61
C ALA A 38 6.85 -18.58 -18.23
N LEU A 39 7.57 -19.43 -17.49
CA LEU A 39 8.00 -20.74 -17.99
C LEU A 39 6.82 -21.70 -18.12
N GLY A 40 5.97 -21.79 -17.11
CA GLY A 40 4.78 -22.64 -17.12
C GLY A 40 3.78 -22.20 -18.19
N GLY A 41 3.55 -20.88 -18.32
CA GLY A 41 2.69 -20.31 -19.34
C GLY A 41 3.22 -20.58 -20.76
N ARG A 42 4.53 -20.51 -20.98
CA ARG A 42 5.15 -20.86 -22.25
C ARG A 42 5.07 -22.36 -22.53
N TRP A 43 5.34 -23.19 -21.52
CA TRP A 43 5.36 -24.65 -21.65
C TRP A 43 4.00 -25.21 -22.11
N ILE A 44 2.90 -24.64 -21.62
CA ILE A 44 1.54 -25.05 -22.02
C ILE A 44 1.04 -24.34 -23.29
N GLY A 45 1.86 -23.53 -23.96
CA GLY A 45 1.47 -22.74 -25.14
C GLY A 45 0.46 -21.62 -24.86
N GLY A 46 0.32 -21.19 -23.61
CA GLY A 46 -0.65 -20.17 -23.19
C GLY A 46 -0.08 -18.75 -23.15
N VAL A 47 1.26 -18.60 -23.19
CA VAL A 47 1.95 -17.31 -23.09
C VAL A 47 3.08 -17.22 -24.12
N ASP A 48 2.83 -16.46 -25.19
CA ASP A 48 3.77 -16.23 -26.28
C ASP A 48 3.93 -14.75 -26.62
N GLY A 49 4.93 -14.45 -27.46
CA GLY A 49 5.15 -13.11 -28.01
C GLY A 49 5.37 -12.04 -26.94
N PRO A 50 4.78 -10.83 -27.11
CA PRO A 50 4.95 -9.71 -26.20
C PRO A 50 4.56 -10.01 -24.74
N VAL A 51 3.49 -10.78 -24.52
CA VAL A 51 3.00 -11.11 -23.16
C VAL A 51 4.05 -11.87 -22.36
N PHE A 52 4.78 -12.80 -22.99
CA PHE A 52 5.86 -13.53 -22.34
C PHE A 52 6.96 -12.59 -21.84
N TYR A 53 7.38 -11.62 -22.65
CA TYR A 53 8.40 -10.65 -22.26
C TYR A 53 7.90 -9.71 -21.16
N GLY A 54 6.60 -9.39 -21.14
CA GLY A 54 5.96 -8.65 -20.05
C GLY A 54 6.05 -9.39 -18.71
N VAL A 55 5.75 -10.71 -18.69
CA VAL A 55 5.92 -11.53 -17.47
C VAL A 55 7.40 -11.67 -17.11
N LEU A 56 8.30 -11.87 -18.09
CA LEU A 56 9.73 -12.01 -17.83
C LEU A 56 10.35 -10.74 -17.23
N ALA A 57 9.90 -9.56 -17.66
CA ALA A 57 10.32 -8.28 -17.09
C ALA A 57 10.04 -8.19 -15.57
N MET A 58 9.01 -8.88 -15.07
CA MET A 58 8.67 -8.91 -13.63
C MET A 58 9.62 -9.73 -12.78
N VAL A 59 10.48 -10.56 -13.37
CA VAL A 59 11.52 -11.30 -12.65
C VAL A 59 12.62 -10.35 -12.16
N ILE A 60 12.94 -9.32 -12.95
CA ILE A 60 14.02 -8.35 -12.71
C ILE A 60 13.90 -7.66 -11.34
N PRO A 61 12.77 -7.02 -10.96
CA PRO A 61 12.66 -6.38 -9.66
C PRO A 61 12.74 -7.38 -8.49
N GLY A 62 12.30 -8.63 -8.68
CA GLY A 62 12.45 -9.69 -7.68
C GLY A 62 13.92 -10.06 -7.45
N LEU A 63 14.71 -10.22 -8.52
CA LEU A 63 16.15 -10.49 -8.41
C LEU A 63 16.91 -9.28 -7.86
N THR A 64 16.56 -8.07 -8.31
CA THR A 64 17.18 -6.82 -7.85
C THR A 64 16.96 -6.62 -6.35
N GLY A 65 15.80 -7.00 -5.83
CA GLY A 65 15.48 -6.94 -4.40
C GLY A 65 16.36 -7.81 -3.50
N LEU A 66 17.02 -8.85 -4.04
CA LEU A 66 18.02 -9.62 -3.29
C LEU A 66 19.27 -8.80 -2.95
N GLY A 67 19.55 -7.75 -3.75
CA GLY A 67 20.64 -6.80 -3.49
C GLY A 67 20.51 -6.07 -2.15
N LEU A 68 19.28 -5.96 -1.61
CA LEU A 68 19.02 -5.36 -0.29
C LEU A 68 19.69 -6.12 0.86
N LEU A 69 20.05 -7.40 0.67
CA LEU A 69 20.84 -8.14 1.66
C LEU A 69 22.24 -7.56 1.83
N ARG A 70 22.81 -6.97 0.77
CA ARG A 70 24.15 -6.37 0.79
C ARG A 70 24.12 -4.92 1.24
N ARG A 71 23.17 -4.14 0.74
CA ARG A 71 23.02 -2.71 1.05
C ARG A 71 21.54 -2.33 1.11
N ASP A 72 21.12 -1.86 2.27
CA ASP A 72 19.73 -1.44 2.52
C ASP A 72 19.67 0.05 2.89
N GLY A 73 19.86 0.91 1.89
CA GLY A 73 19.81 2.35 2.02
C GLY A 73 18.57 2.97 1.35
N ALA A 74 18.30 4.24 1.65
CA ALA A 74 17.18 4.97 1.07
C ALA A 74 17.30 5.07 -0.47
N GLY A 75 18.51 5.25 -0.98
CA GLY A 75 18.79 5.32 -2.41
C GLY A 75 18.50 4.00 -3.12
N GLU A 76 18.99 2.88 -2.58
CA GLU A 76 18.77 1.53 -3.10
C GLU A 76 17.28 1.17 -3.12
N ARG A 77 16.54 1.51 -2.06
CA ARG A 77 15.08 1.32 -2.01
C ARG A 77 14.35 2.12 -3.08
N MET A 78 14.78 3.36 -3.37
CA MET A 78 14.17 4.18 -4.41
C MET A 78 14.52 3.68 -5.81
N MET A 79 15.77 3.28 -6.03
CA MET A 79 16.18 2.63 -7.28
C MET A 79 15.36 1.37 -7.54
N LEU A 80 15.16 0.53 -6.52
CA LEU A 80 14.34 -0.67 -6.60
C LEU A 80 12.88 -0.36 -6.97
N LEU A 81 12.30 0.71 -6.41
CA LEU A 81 10.97 1.17 -6.84
C LEU A 81 10.94 1.65 -8.29
N GLY A 82 12.01 2.29 -8.76
CA GLY A 82 12.17 2.62 -10.18
C GLY A 82 12.16 1.36 -11.05
N VAL A 83 12.86 0.30 -10.64
CA VAL A 83 12.88 -1.00 -11.35
C VAL A 83 11.49 -1.64 -11.34
N TRP A 84 10.78 -1.63 -10.20
CA TRP A 84 9.39 -2.10 -10.13
C TRP A 84 8.47 -1.31 -11.06
N GLY A 85 8.57 0.02 -11.08
CA GLY A 85 7.78 0.88 -11.94
C GLY A 85 8.03 0.61 -13.43
N LEU A 86 9.30 0.46 -13.82
CA LEU A 86 9.67 0.14 -15.20
C LEU A 86 9.17 -1.24 -15.62
N ALA A 87 9.29 -2.24 -14.75
CA ALA A 87 8.75 -3.57 -15.02
C ALA A 87 7.22 -3.53 -15.19
N ALA A 88 6.50 -2.83 -14.30
CA ALA A 88 5.04 -2.65 -14.39
C ALA A 88 4.62 -1.94 -15.67
N PHE A 89 5.35 -0.89 -16.06
CA PHE A 89 5.17 -0.21 -17.33
C PHE A 89 5.32 -1.16 -18.52
N LEU A 90 6.43 -1.91 -18.58
CA LEU A 90 6.69 -2.84 -19.69
C LEU A 90 5.64 -3.95 -19.75
N SER A 91 5.24 -4.50 -18.60
CA SER A 91 4.21 -5.52 -18.51
C SER A 91 2.85 -5.01 -19.00
N ALA A 92 2.46 -3.79 -18.64
CA ALA A 92 1.24 -3.17 -19.12
C ALA A 92 1.32 -2.94 -20.64
N ALA A 93 2.38 -2.30 -21.13
CA ALA A 93 2.55 -1.99 -22.55
C ALA A 93 2.55 -3.26 -23.43
N LEU A 94 3.31 -4.29 -23.03
CA LEU A 94 3.46 -5.51 -23.81
C LEU A 94 2.24 -6.45 -23.76
N SER A 95 1.32 -6.25 -22.81
CA SER A 95 0.12 -7.10 -22.69
C SER A 95 -1.15 -6.49 -23.31
N GLY A 96 -1.05 -5.34 -23.98
CA GLY A 96 -2.21 -4.63 -24.52
C GLY A 96 -2.85 -3.65 -23.53
N GLY A 97 -2.03 -3.12 -22.62
CA GLY A 97 -2.41 -2.07 -21.70
C GLY A 97 -3.24 -2.55 -20.51
N LEU A 98 -4.11 -1.68 -20.00
CA LEU A 98 -4.96 -1.98 -18.84
C LEU A 98 -6.04 -3.04 -19.13
N THR A 99 -6.31 -3.33 -20.40
CA THR A 99 -7.22 -4.39 -20.83
C THR A 99 -6.53 -5.76 -20.96
N GLY A 100 -5.20 -5.77 -20.84
CA GLY A 100 -4.38 -6.95 -21.02
C GLY A 100 -4.39 -7.92 -19.83
N PRO A 101 -3.96 -9.16 -20.04
CA PRO A 101 -3.94 -10.19 -19.00
C PRO A 101 -2.93 -9.93 -17.87
N LEU A 102 -2.02 -8.96 -18.02
CA LEU A 102 -1.04 -8.61 -16.98
C LEU A 102 -1.41 -7.33 -16.22
N THR A 103 -2.64 -6.83 -16.36
CA THR A 103 -3.08 -5.58 -15.72
C THR A 103 -2.92 -5.61 -14.20
N GLY A 104 -3.05 -6.78 -13.57
CA GLY A 104 -2.84 -6.92 -12.12
C GLY A 104 -1.46 -6.44 -11.68
N PHE A 105 -0.43 -6.63 -12.50
CA PHE A 105 0.93 -6.27 -12.15
C PHE A 105 1.19 -4.76 -12.07
N VAL A 106 0.27 -3.94 -12.58
CA VAL A 106 0.33 -2.48 -12.47
C VAL A 106 0.36 -2.00 -11.02
N PHE A 107 -0.20 -2.78 -10.08
CA PHE A 107 -0.25 -2.42 -8.65
C PHE A 107 0.97 -2.86 -7.83
N LEU A 108 1.86 -3.68 -8.40
CA LEU A 108 3.01 -4.21 -7.67
C LEU A 108 4.04 -3.17 -7.19
N PRO A 109 4.30 -2.06 -7.91
CA PRO A 109 5.16 -1.01 -7.39
C PRO A 109 4.66 -0.42 -6.06
N LEU A 110 3.33 -0.34 -5.88
CA LEU A 110 2.74 0.08 -4.62
C LEU A 110 2.92 -0.99 -3.53
N ALA A 111 2.69 -2.27 -3.86
CA ALA A 111 2.93 -3.37 -2.93
C ALA A 111 4.40 -3.40 -2.46
N ALA A 112 5.35 -3.20 -3.37
CA ALA A 112 6.77 -3.06 -3.06
C ALA A 112 7.04 -1.84 -2.16
N GLY A 113 6.42 -0.69 -2.44
CA GLY A 113 6.52 0.50 -1.59
C GLY A 113 6.03 0.27 -0.16
N ILE A 114 4.94 -0.48 0.00
CA ILE A 114 4.41 -0.90 1.31
C ILE A 114 5.38 -1.85 2.01
N ALA A 115 5.91 -2.85 1.29
CA ALA A 115 6.87 -3.83 1.83
C ALA A 115 8.18 -3.18 2.28
N LEU A 116 8.68 -2.19 1.54
CA LEU A 116 9.86 -1.41 1.88
C LEU A 116 9.62 -0.56 3.15
N GLY A 117 8.37 -0.15 3.40
CA GLY A 117 7.98 0.57 4.61
C GLY A 117 8.36 2.06 4.60
N GLY A 118 7.58 2.86 5.34
CA GLY A 118 7.72 4.31 5.41
C GLY A 118 6.90 5.07 4.34
N PRO A 119 6.70 6.40 4.50
CA PRO A 119 5.78 7.17 3.67
C PRO A 119 6.33 7.43 2.25
N ARG A 120 7.63 7.73 2.12
CA ARG A 120 8.24 8.04 0.82
C ARG A 120 8.22 6.86 -0.17
N PRO A 121 8.61 5.63 0.22
CA PRO A 121 8.51 4.48 -0.68
C PRO A 121 7.07 4.17 -1.11
N VAL A 122 6.09 4.32 -0.21
CA VAL A 122 4.67 4.13 -0.55
C VAL A 122 4.19 5.17 -1.58
N GLN A 123 4.55 6.44 -1.39
CA GLN A 123 4.21 7.51 -2.34
C GLN A 123 4.86 7.28 -3.71
N ALA A 124 6.15 6.93 -3.75
CA ALA A 124 6.86 6.61 -4.99
C ALA A 124 6.24 5.39 -5.70
N GLY A 125 5.86 4.35 -4.94
CA GLY A 125 5.14 3.20 -5.45
C GLY A 125 3.79 3.61 -6.06
N ALA A 126 2.99 4.41 -5.37
CA ALA A 126 1.71 4.92 -5.88
C ALA A 126 1.86 5.76 -7.15
N LEU A 127 2.89 6.61 -7.23
CA LEU A 127 3.22 7.36 -8.44
C LEU A 127 3.58 6.43 -9.59
N ALA A 128 4.39 5.39 -9.34
CA ALA A 128 4.74 4.39 -10.34
C ALA A 128 3.51 3.61 -10.85
N VAL A 129 2.56 3.26 -9.98
CA VAL A 129 1.25 2.68 -10.38
C VAL A 129 0.51 3.63 -11.32
N GLY A 130 0.43 4.92 -10.97
CA GLY A 130 -0.23 5.93 -11.79
C GLY A 130 0.41 6.06 -13.17
N LEU A 131 1.74 6.11 -13.24
CA LEU A 131 2.48 6.18 -14.51
C LEU A 131 2.27 4.91 -15.35
N ALA A 132 2.33 3.73 -14.74
CA ALA A 132 2.09 2.47 -15.43
C ALA A 132 0.64 2.36 -15.93
N ALA A 133 -0.34 2.87 -15.18
CA ALA A 133 -1.73 2.90 -15.60
C ALA A 133 -1.97 3.86 -16.77
N VAL A 134 -1.40 5.07 -16.74
CA VAL A 134 -1.47 6.01 -17.86
C VAL A 134 -0.82 5.42 -19.11
N ALA A 135 0.36 4.82 -18.96
CA ALA A 135 1.03 4.14 -20.07
C ALA A 135 0.21 2.96 -20.62
N GLY A 136 -0.38 2.16 -19.74
CA GLY A 136 -1.27 1.06 -20.13
C GLY A 136 -2.51 1.56 -20.86
N LEU A 137 -3.08 2.69 -20.45
CA LEU A 137 -4.22 3.30 -21.14
C LEU A 137 -3.82 3.81 -22.54
N LEU A 138 -2.68 4.51 -22.65
CA LEU A 138 -2.15 4.97 -23.95
C LEU A 138 -1.84 3.79 -24.88
N SER A 139 -1.27 2.71 -24.32
CA SER A 139 -1.00 1.49 -25.08
C SER A 139 -2.27 0.83 -25.59
N ALA A 140 -3.34 0.76 -24.78
CA ALA A 140 -4.63 0.25 -25.21
C ALA A 140 -5.30 1.16 -26.25
N TRP A 141 -5.08 2.48 -26.14
CA TRP A 141 -5.61 3.47 -27.08
C TRP A 141 -4.99 3.35 -28.48
N TRP A 142 -3.66 3.12 -28.57
CA TRP A 142 -2.97 2.99 -29.86
C TRP A 142 -2.86 1.56 -30.38
N GLY A 143 -2.68 0.58 -29.50
CA GLY A 143 -2.48 -0.83 -29.86
C GLY A 143 -3.76 -1.65 -29.94
N GLY A 144 -4.90 -1.09 -29.51
CA GLY A 144 -6.16 -1.81 -29.39
C GLY A 144 -6.24 -2.73 -28.16
N PRO A 145 -7.35 -3.49 -28.02
CA PRO A 145 -7.54 -4.40 -26.89
C PRO A 145 -6.47 -5.49 -26.85
N GLY A 146 -6.01 -5.82 -25.64
CA GLY A 146 -5.05 -6.90 -25.42
C GLY A 146 -5.63 -8.29 -25.75
N PRO A 147 -4.76 -9.31 -25.90
CA PRO A 147 -5.19 -10.68 -26.11
C PRO A 147 -6.06 -11.19 -24.95
N HIS A 148 -7.17 -11.85 -25.26
CA HIS A 148 -8.12 -12.35 -24.28
C HIS A 148 -7.63 -13.65 -23.63
N LEU A 149 -6.88 -13.53 -22.53
CA LEU A 149 -6.33 -14.65 -21.76
C LEU A 149 -6.86 -14.63 -20.31
N PRO A 150 -8.12 -15.05 -20.07
CA PRO A 150 -8.79 -14.88 -18.77
C PRO A 150 -8.12 -15.67 -17.64
N ALA A 151 -7.58 -16.85 -17.92
CA ALA A 151 -6.81 -17.62 -16.93
C ALA A 151 -5.54 -16.87 -16.48
N LEU A 152 -4.82 -16.27 -17.42
CA LEU A 152 -3.62 -15.49 -17.11
C LEU A 152 -3.96 -14.21 -16.33
N ALA A 153 -5.07 -13.55 -16.68
CA ALA A 153 -5.60 -12.42 -15.93
C ALA A 153 -5.97 -12.78 -14.49
N ALA A 154 -6.64 -13.92 -14.29
CA ALA A 154 -6.98 -14.41 -12.96
C ALA A 154 -5.73 -14.74 -12.14
N ILE A 155 -4.74 -15.42 -12.75
CA ILE A 155 -3.48 -15.75 -12.08
C ILE A 155 -2.69 -14.49 -11.74
N SER A 156 -2.57 -13.53 -12.66
CA SER A 156 -1.85 -12.27 -12.43
C SER A 156 -2.51 -11.44 -11.31
N ALA A 157 -3.84 -11.41 -11.27
CA ALA A 157 -4.60 -10.77 -10.19
C ALA A 157 -4.38 -11.48 -8.84
N LEU A 158 -4.44 -12.81 -8.79
CA LEU A 158 -4.20 -13.59 -7.57
C LEU A 158 -2.77 -13.43 -7.05
N LEU A 159 -1.77 -13.47 -7.94
CA LEU A 159 -0.36 -13.25 -7.57
C LEU A 159 -0.15 -11.83 -7.03
N THR A 160 -0.75 -10.83 -7.67
CA THR A 160 -0.68 -9.44 -7.19
C THR A 160 -1.32 -9.30 -5.82
N ALA A 161 -2.53 -9.85 -5.63
CA ALA A 161 -3.24 -9.80 -4.36
C ALA A 161 -2.44 -10.52 -3.25
N GLY A 162 -1.88 -11.70 -3.54
CA GLY A 162 -1.02 -12.44 -2.63
C GLY A 162 0.25 -11.65 -2.25
N ALA A 163 0.92 -11.05 -3.23
CA ALA A 163 2.11 -10.22 -3.00
C ALA A 163 1.79 -9.00 -2.13
N ALA A 164 0.66 -8.32 -2.40
CA ALA A 164 0.18 -7.19 -1.61
C ALA A 164 -0.19 -7.59 -0.18
N ALA A 165 -0.90 -8.71 0.02
CA ALA A 165 -1.23 -9.22 1.35
C ALA A 165 0.03 -9.54 2.16
N LEU A 166 1.04 -10.16 1.54
CA LEU A 166 2.33 -10.42 2.17
C LEU A 166 3.09 -9.11 2.49
N ALA A 167 3.05 -8.13 1.59
CA ALA A 167 3.66 -6.81 1.81
C ALA A 167 3.04 -6.08 3.00
N VAL A 168 1.71 -6.08 3.10
CA VAL A 168 0.98 -5.51 4.25
C VAL A 168 1.32 -6.25 5.54
N ARG A 169 1.36 -7.59 5.51
CA ARG A 169 1.74 -8.40 6.68
C ARG A 169 3.17 -8.10 7.15
N LEU A 170 4.11 -7.92 6.21
CA LEU A 170 5.48 -7.52 6.52
C LEU A 170 5.52 -6.11 7.10
N SER A 171 4.81 -5.15 6.50
CA SER A 171 4.72 -3.79 7.00
C SER A 171 4.13 -3.73 8.42
N TRP A 172 3.15 -4.58 8.74
CA TRP A 172 2.59 -4.66 10.10
C TRP A 172 3.64 -5.15 11.10
N ARG A 173 4.33 -6.26 10.80
CA ARG A 173 5.37 -6.81 11.67
C ARG A 173 6.51 -5.81 11.94
N GLN A 174 6.88 -5.04 10.93
CA GLN A 174 7.88 -3.98 11.09
C GLN A 174 7.38 -2.85 12.01
N ARG A 175 6.10 -2.48 11.93
CA ARG A 175 5.51 -1.46 12.80
C ARG A 175 5.45 -1.93 14.26
N GLU A 176 5.07 -3.18 14.48
CA GLU A 176 5.01 -3.78 15.82
C GLU A 176 6.39 -3.74 16.49
N ARG A 177 7.43 -4.22 15.81
CA ARG A 177 8.82 -4.19 16.33
C ARG A 177 9.31 -2.78 16.66
N ARG A 178 8.96 -1.80 15.82
CA ARG A 178 9.30 -0.39 16.05
C ARG A 178 8.57 0.16 17.28
N LEU A 179 7.33 -0.25 17.51
CA LEU A 179 6.56 0.11 18.69
C LEU A 179 7.19 -0.52 19.94
N GLU A 180 7.46 -1.82 19.93
CA GLU A 180 8.12 -2.54 21.03
C GLU A 180 9.47 -1.92 21.41
N THR A 181 10.26 -1.51 20.41
CA THR A 181 11.55 -0.84 20.63
C THR A 181 11.35 0.53 21.27
N ALA A 182 10.38 1.31 20.78
CA ALA A 182 10.07 2.63 21.34
C ALA A 182 9.53 2.55 22.78
N GLU A 183 8.72 1.52 23.08
CA GLU A 183 8.22 1.23 24.42
C GLU A 183 9.36 0.81 25.37
N ALA A 184 10.29 -0.04 24.90
CA ALA A 184 11.46 -0.43 25.66
C ALA A 184 12.40 0.76 25.97
N ASP A 185 12.59 1.66 25.01
CA ASP A 185 13.36 2.88 25.19
C ASP A 185 12.68 3.83 26.20
N ALA A 186 11.35 3.98 26.12
CA ALA A 186 10.57 4.77 27.06
C ALA A 186 10.68 4.19 28.49
N ALA A 187 10.49 2.89 28.66
CA ALA A 187 10.63 2.21 29.95
C ALA A 187 12.04 2.35 30.53
N ARG A 188 13.08 2.33 29.68
CA ARG A 188 14.46 2.58 30.09
C ARG A 188 14.63 4.01 30.60
N ILE A 189 14.09 5.01 29.90
CA ILE A 189 14.13 6.41 30.33
C ILE A 189 13.39 6.57 31.67
N GLU A 190 12.19 5.99 31.81
CA GLU A 190 11.43 6.02 33.06
C GLU A 190 12.21 5.38 34.22
N THR A 191 12.89 4.26 33.98
CA THR A 191 13.73 3.59 34.99
C THR A 191 14.92 4.48 35.40
N LEU A 192 15.58 5.12 34.43
CA LEU A 192 16.70 6.03 34.71
C LEU A 192 16.24 7.28 35.48
N LEU A 193 15.06 7.81 35.15
CA LEU A 193 14.44 8.93 35.88
C LEU A 193 14.06 8.53 37.31
N ALA A 194 13.52 7.32 37.51
CA ALA A 194 13.19 6.80 38.84
C ALA A 194 14.45 6.54 39.70
N ALA A 195 15.56 6.14 39.08
CA ALA A 195 16.83 5.90 39.76
C ALA A 195 17.57 7.20 40.14
N GLN A 196 17.23 8.35 39.55
CA GLN A 196 17.83 9.66 39.84
C GLN A 196 16.77 10.69 40.26
N PRO A 197 16.14 10.52 41.43
CA PRO A 197 15.11 11.45 41.94
C PRO A 197 15.65 12.87 42.16
N GLY A 198 16.98 13.07 42.17
CA GLY A 198 17.63 14.39 42.24
C GLY A 198 17.76 15.14 40.91
N LEU A 199 17.58 14.49 39.76
CA LEU A 199 17.63 15.15 38.43
C LEU A 199 16.23 15.58 37.93
N MET A 200 15.19 15.16 38.64
CA MET A 200 13.78 15.43 38.32
C MET A 200 13.30 16.75 38.95
N LEU A 201 14.06 17.85 38.87
CA LEU A 201 13.56 19.15 39.36
C LEU A 201 14.30 20.39 38.84
N ILE A 202 14.42 20.54 37.51
CA ILE A 202 14.36 21.88 36.88
C ILE A 202 13.54 21.77 35.57
N LEU A 203 12.27 21.38 35.69
CA LEU A 203 11.24 21.96 34.83
C LEU A 203 10.79 23.21 35.58
N GLU A 204 11.55 24.30 35.41
CA GLU A 204 11.27 25.62 35.95
C GLU A 204 9.77 25.94 35.74
N PRO A 205 8.94 25.90 36.79
CA PRO A 205 7.62 26.49 36.74
C PRO A 205 7.84 27.96 37.07
N SER A 206 8.53 28.71 36.21
CA SER A 206 8.45 30.16 36.27
C SER A 206 7.09 30.53 35.68
N GLY A 207 6.05 30.28 36.48
CA GLY A 207 4.90 31.15 36.56
C GLY A 207 5.43 32.55 36.84
N ARG A 208 5.85 33.25 35.79
CA ARG A 208 5.96 34.69 35.83
C ARG A 208 4.66 35.21 35.28
N ASP A 209 3.71 35.36 36.19
CA ASP A 209 2.63 36.33 36.10
C ASP A 209 3.25 37.73 36.04
N GLY A 210 3.87 38.04 34.91
CA GLY A 210 4.28 39.38 34.58
C GLY A 210 3.04 40.17 34.18
N PRO A 211 2.78 41.36 34.77
CA PRO A 211 1.67 42.22 34.41
C PRO A 211 1.89 42.77 32.99
N GLY A 212 1.51 42.00 31.97
CA GLY A 212 1.76 42.38 30.57
C GLY A 212 1.02 41.59 29.51
N ARG A 213 0.49 40.40 29.81
CA ARG A 213 -0.15 39.52 28.80
C ARG A 213 -1.62 39.80 28.50
N ARG A 214 -2.20 40.92 28.95
CA ARG A 214 -3.57 41.33 28.53
C ARG A 214 -3.62 42.08 27.19
N ARG A 215 -2.48 42.48 26.61
CA ARG A 215 -2.46 43.19 25.31
C ARG A 215 -2.27 42.29 24.09
N LEU A 216 -1.65 41.11 24.23
CA LEU A 216 -1.38 40.22 23.08
C LEU A 216 -2.61 39.41 22.63
N TRP A 217 -3.54 39.07 23.53
CA TRP A 217 -4.78 38.38 23.16
C TRP A 217 -5.84 39.29 22.51
N ARG A 218 -5.71 40.63 22.58
CA ARG A 218 -6.59 41.56 21.86
C ARG A 218 -6.18 41.77 20.41
N ALA A 219 -4.90 41.60 20.05
CA ALA A 219 -4.45 41.70 18.66
C ALA A 219 -4.88 40.46 17.83
N ALA A 220 -4.79 39.25 18.42
CA ALA A 220 -5.20 38.03 17.74
C ALA A 220 -6.73 37.93 17.53
N ARG A 221 -7.53 38.51 18.44
CA ARG A 221 -9.00 38.51 18.32
C ARG A 221 -9.55 39.60 17.39
N LEU A 222 -8.77 40.62 17.07
CA LEU A 222 -9.11 41.65 16.07
C LEU A 222 -8.72 41.24 14.63
N SER A 223 -7.85 40.24 14.45
CA SER A 223 -7.54 39.66 13.13
C SER A 223 -8.50 38.53 12.72
N ALA A 224 -9.33 38.03 13.64
CA ALA A 224 -10.22 36.89 13.40
C ALA A 224 -11.72 37.26 13.50
N GLY A 225 -12.04 38.56 13.39
CA GLY A 225 -13.38 39.10 13.65
C GLY A 225 -13.90 40.03 12.54
N GLY A 226 -14.02 39.51 11.32
CA GLY A 226 -14.82 40.07 10.22
C GLY A 226 -14.97 38.96 9.18
N SER A 227 -16.07 38.23 9.12
CA SER A 227 -17.33 38.76 8.61
C SER A 227 -18.55 37.98 9.09
N ALA A 228 -19.53 38.76 9.51
CA ALA A 228 -20.96 38.56 9.26
C ALA A 228 -21.64 37.28 9.79
N VAL A 229 -22.10 37.42 11.04
CA VAL A 229 -23.46 37.05 11.43
C VAL A 229 -24.48 37.62 10.44
N ARG A 230 -25.36 36.77 9.90
CA ARG A 230 -26.73 37.16 9.56
C ARG A 230 -27.69 36.11 10.09
N GLU A 231 -28.20 36.37 11.30
CA GLU A 231 -29.39 35.73 11.82
C GLU A 231 -30.60 36.07 10.92
N ARG A 232 -31.49 35.10 10.71
CA ARG A 232 -32.89 35.31 11.05
C ARG A 232 -33.62 33.99 11.38
N PRO A 233 -34.68 34.06 12.21
CA PRO A 233 -35.18 32.92 12.96
C PRO A 233 -36.56 32.44 12.48
N GLY A 234 -36.90 31.21 12.88
CA GLY A 234 -38.21 30.93 13.45
C GLY A 234 -39.15 29.99 12.69
N ARG A 235 -39.80 29.12 13.48
CA ARG A 235 -41.03 28.33 13.24
C ARG A 235 -40.84 27.15 12.28
N GLY A 236 -41.30 25.94 12.54
CA GLY A 236 -42.31 25.43 13.47
C GLY A 236 -43.06 24.28 12.77
N GLY A 237 -43.50 23.26 13.51
CA GLY A 237 -44.33 22.16 13.00
C GLY A 237 -43.54 20.85 12.87
N ALA A 238 -43.65 19.86 13.77
CA ALA A 238 -44.82 19.06 14.15
C ALA A 238 -45.34 18.14 13.04
N ARG A 239 -45.39 16.83 13.37
CA ARG A 239 -46.15 15.73 12.73
C ARG A 239 -45.56 15.24 11.39
N ALA A 240 -45.60 13.97 11.00
CA ALA A 240 -46.33 12.81 11.50
C ALA A 240 -45.80 11.53 10.79
N ARG A 241 -45.99 10.37 11.43
CA ARG A 241 -46.39 9.07 10.85
C ARG A 241 -45.38 8.30 9.97
N SER A 242 -44.89 7.19 10.53
CA SER A 242 -44.75 5.89 9.83
C SER A 242 -46.14 5.39 9.37
N PRO A 243 -46.31 4.48 8.37
CA PRO A 243 -45.89 3.05 8.51
C PRO A 243 -45.55 2.37 7.14
N PRO A 244 -45.65 1.03 6.90
CA PRO A 244 -44.54 0.17 6.44
C PRO A 244 -44.86 -0.59 5.12
N PRO A 245 -44.52 -1.89 4.95
CA PRO A 245 -43.50 -2.45 4.06
C PRO A 245 -44.04 -3.02 2.73
N ALA A 246 -43.18 -3.14 1.71
CA ALA A 246 -43.51 -3.85 0.47
C ALA A 246 -42.93 -5.29 0.48
N ARG A 247 -43.84 -6.26 0.56
CA ARG A 247 -43.63 -7.66 0.12
C ARG A 247 -43.62 -7.70 -1.41
N GLY A 248 -42.70 -8.46 -1.99
CA GLY A 248 -42.74 -8.86 -3.39
C GLY A 248 -42.43 -10.34 -3.52
N HIS A 249 -43.48 -11.13 -3.73
CA HIS A 249 -43.42 -12.53 -4.16
C HIS A 249 -42.88 -12.63 -5.59
N GLY A 250 -42.06 -13.64 -5.86
CA GLY A 250 -41.63 -14.02 -7.20
C GLY A 250 -41.27 -15.50 -7.26
N THR A 251 -42.29 -16.33 -7.46
CA THR A 251 -42.23 -17.76 -7.81
C THR A 251 -41.75 -17.96 -9.25
N GLY A 252 -40.95 -18.99 -9.55
CA GLY A 252 -40.70 -19.38 -10.95
C GLY A 252 -39.63 -20.44 -11.19
N HIS A 253 -40.08 -21.71 -11.23
CA HIS A 253 -39.67 -22.84 -12.08
C HIS A 253 -38.27 -22.97 -12.73
N GLY A 254 -37.75 -24.21 -12.70
CA GLY A 254 -36.84 -24.76 -13.73
C GLY A 254 -35.85 -25.81 -13.18
N ARG A 255 -36.24 -27.07 -12.97
CA ARG A 255 -36.10 -28.20 -13.93
C ARG A 255 -34.64 -28.57 -14.29
N ALA A 256 -34.07 -29.57 -13.62
CA ALA A 256 -33.06 -30.52 -14.13
C ALA A 256 -33.01 -31.69 -13.13
N GLY A 257 -33.38 -32.95 -13.42
CA GLY A 257 -33.40 -33.64 -14.70
C GLY A 257 -32.01 -34.21 -15.00
N GLY A 258 -31.68 -35.41 -14.50
CA GLY A 258 -30.46 -36.11 -14.90
C GLY A 258 -29.87 -37.08 -13.89
N ARG A 259 -30.59 -38.14 -13.50
CA ARG A 259 -30.00 -39.34 -12.91
C ARG A 259 -29.34 -40.16 -14.02
N GLY A 260 -28.02 -40.17 -14.08
CA GLY A 260 -27.24 -41.14 -14.85
C GLY A 260 -26.59 -42.15 -13.91
N ARG A 261 -27.22 -43.31 -13.73
CA ARG A 261 -26.64 -44.50 -13.08
C ARG A 261 -26.31 -45.52 -14.16
N VAL A 262 -25.10 -46.09 -14.08
CA VAL A 262 -24.76 -47.50 -14.32
C VAL A 262 -24.93 -48.03 -15.76
N ARG A 263 -23.85 -48.49 -16.41
CA ARG A 263 -23.48 -49.93 -16.46
C ARG A 263 -22.18 -50.17 -17.24
N ALA A 264 -21.45 -51.16 -16.75
CA ALA A 264 -20.28 -51.78 -17.34
C ALA A 264 -20.64 -52.77 -18.46
N SER A 265 -19.70 -52.97 -19.39
CA SER A 265 -19.45 -54.23 -20.12
C SER A 265 -18.02 -54.16 -20.70
N SER A 266 -17.04 -54.95 -20.23
CA SER A 266 -16.54 -56.18 -20.90
C SER A 266 -16.41 -55.99 -22.42
N GLY A 267 -15.21 -55.92 -23.03
CA GLY A 267 -14.24 -57.02 -23.18
C GLY A 267 -14.76 -58.04 -24.21
N PRO A 268 -13.97 -58.65 -25.11
CA PRO A 268 -12.51 -58.69 -25.25
C PRO A 268 -11.91 -57.67 -26.24
#